data_AF-A0A3N5L866-F1
#
_entry.id   AF-A0A3N5L866-F1
#
_cell.length_a   1.000
_cell.length_b   1.000
_cell.length_c   1.000
_cell.angle_alpha   90.00
_cell.angle_beta   90.00
_cell.angle_gamma   90.00
#
_symmetry.space_group_name_H-M   'P 1'
#
loop_
_entity.id
_entity.type
_entity.pdbx_description
1 polymer ?
#
loop_
_entity_poly.entity_id
_entity_poly.type
_entity_poly.pdbx_seq_one_letter_code
_entity_poly.pdbx_strand_id
1 'polypeptide(L)'
;MSKTLDDAFGLSPDYLIWVASPMHFSDKDFVDLGRKVRRTGLLPAIGFITASSIEKARQLSSRTVWRDGGWAMAYGTWNGRDAMIEFGQAGGRKESLNPLSFRRALIENSYVTFEGHGGQSYFRFDAATTFQESQVPPLNSQLISAYSCNTFRFWTRGSIALAFVDQGVAAYSGYAYSPMPGYQMTGGLPFRHTWPGFTIGRLVQLQSAAVMQGCSKIPMYHLLGDPRLCVRETPSYRVLSDRIRSRDRVVELAAPADIVPIRIDGGARYETIEVQGMGRVWSRDPFYNARLQRLNVGHDLYLLIQHGGGPITIRLSDKHPVSATAIRAVLSGVDLNVIVYPNSDLTSTFAMIALGIGGFVFVAVRRRPGRTVVMAAIFLGAAFAVAGFAYASVRIGLVDIVSTSRRFQAWPAVAPGVMTAFGALVFLAYRSNRSRVVAVAVSGLGFWGPTILWIAGIATFNLIADARIGSPIYNYAQGLLTLIGAIAFTACFASSCVIVRRMVNREDNARDPAGIEVSSRDELLGEGAVGRGDVAAGSRPNRG
;
A
#
# COMPACT_ATOMS: atom_id res chain seq x y z
N MET A 1 -25.08 -22.28 20.52
CA MET A 1 -24.61 -20.91 20.83
C MET A 1 -23.36 -21.04 21.67
N SER A 2 -22.28 -20.35 21.29
CA SER A 2 -21.06 -20.26 22.10
C SER A 2 -21.18 -19.11 23.10
N LYS A 3 -20.59 -19.25 24.30
CA LYS A 3 -20.53 -18.18 25.31
C LYS A 3 -19.26 -17.33 25.22
N THR A 4 -18.22 -17.83 24.57
CA THR A 4 -16.93 -17.15 24.43
C THR A 4 -16.45 -17.13 22.99
N LEU A 5 -15.52 -16.22 22.69
CA LEU A 5 -14.89 -16.16 21.38
C LEU A 5 -14.00 -17.40 21.12
N ASP A 6 -13.38 -17.93 22.18
CA ASP A 6 -12.51 -19.10 22.07
C ASP A 6 -13.30 -20.36 21.68
N ASP A 7 -14.42 -20.60 22.36
CA ASP A 7 -15.36 -21.69 22.03
C ASP A 7 -15.92 -21.54 20.62
N ALA A 8 -16.26 -20.31 20.21
CA ALA A 8 -16.83 -20.06 18.89
C ALA A 8 -15.83 -20.37 17.76
N PHE A 9 -14.58 -19.93 17.90
CA PHE A 9 -13.53 -20.25 16.94
C PHE A 9 -13.09 -21.72 16.99
N GLY A 10 -13.24 -22.39 18.14
CA GLY A 10 -12.99 -23.83 18.26
C GLY A 10 -13.86 -24.68 17.33
N LEU A 11 -15.02 -24.17 16.93
CA LEU A 11 -15.93 -24.80 15.97
C LEU A 11 -15.53 -24.58 14.50
N SER A 12 -14.48 -23.81 14.22
CA SER A 12 -14.06 -23.43 12.86
C SER A 12 -15.21 -22.92 11.98
N PRO A 13 -15.97 -21.90 12.41
CA PRO A 13 -17.19 -21.50 11.74
C PRO A 13 -16.92 -20.79 10.41
N ASP A 14 -17.80 -20.98 9.44
CA ASP A 14 -17.83 -20.14 8.23
C ASP A 14 -18.33 -18.72 8.53
N TYR A 15 -19.30 -18.64 9.44
CA TYR A 15 -19.99 -17.42 9.86
C TYR A 15 -19.96 -17.28 11.38
N LEU A 16 -19.62 -16.09 11.86
CA LEU A 16 -19.70 -15.74 13.27
C LEU A 16 -20.65 -14.56 13.45
N ILE A 17 -21.76 -14.78 14.15
CA ILE A 17 -22.71 -13.72 14.50
C ILE A 17 -22.47 -13.35 15.97
N TRP A 18 -22.00 -12.13 16.22
CA TRP A 18 -21.75 -11.63 17.57
C TRP A 18 -22.89 -10.71 18.01
N VAL A 19 -23.67 -11.19 18.98
CA VAL A 19 -24.83 -10.47 19.53
C VAL A 19 -24.49 -9.98 20.94
N ALA A 20 -24.46 -8.67 21.13
CA ALA A 20 -24.35 -8.04 22.46
C ALA A 20 -24.82 -6.58 22.41
N SER A 21 -25.07 -5.95 23.56
CA SER A 21 -25.35 -4.51 23.61
C SER A 21 -24.11 -3.70 23.19
N PRO A 22 -24.25 -2.48 22.64
CA PRO A 22 -23.10 -1.70 22.20
C PRO A 22 -22.08 -1.44 23.32
N MET A 23 -22.55 -1.29 24.55
CA MET A 23 -21.72 -1.02 25.74
C MET A 23 -20.85 -2.21 26.19
N HIS A 24 -21.12 -3.41 25.68
CA HIS A 24 -20.28 -4.60 25.94
C HIS A 24 -19.16 -4.77 24.93
N PHE A 25 -19.02 -3.84 23.98
CA PHE A 25 -17.91 -3.82 23.05
C PHE A 25 -16.95 -2.68 23.39
N SER A 26 -15.69 -2.91 23.09
CA SER A 26 -14.60 -1.97 23.33
C SER A 26 -13.49 -2.18 22.31
N ASP A 27 -12.50 -1.29 22.31
CA ASP A 27 -11.30 -1.48 21.48
C ASP A 27 -10.57 -2.78 21.84
N LYS A 28 -10.62 -3.20 23.11
CA LYS A 28 -10.02 -4.44 23.59
C LYS A 28 -10.66 -5.66 22.93
N ASP A 29 -11.99 -5.71 22.80
CA ASP A 29 -12.69 -6.84 22.21
C ASP A 29 -12.32 -7.03 20.72
N PHE A 30 -12.20 -5.92 19.99
CA PHE A 30 -11.79 -5.93 18.58
C PHE A 30 -10.31 -6.30 18.40
N VAL A 31 -9.43 -5.85 19.31
CA VAL A 31 -8.03 -6.28 19.35
C VAL A 31 -7.92 -7.77 19.65
N ASP A 32 -8.66 -8.27 20.64
CA ASP A 32 -8.63 -9.67 21.04
C ASP A 32 -9.22 -10.57 19.94
N LEU A 33 -10.26 -10.12 19.25
CA LEU A 33 -10.76 -10.75 18.02
C LEU A 33 -9.67 -10.83 16.94
N GLY A 34 -8.99 -9.72 16.66
CA GLY A 34 -7.93 -9.69 15.65
C GLY A 34 -6.74 -10.58 16.00
N ARG A 35 -6.37 -10.66 17.28
CA ARG A 35 -5.36 -11.60 17.79
C ARG A 35 -5.80 -13.04 17.61
N LYS A 36 -7.06 -13.36 17.91
CA LYS A 36 -7.62 -14.71 17.74
C LYS A 36 -7.60 -15.13 16.27
N VAL A 37 -8.03 -14.25 15.36
CA VAL A 37 -7.94 -14.46 13.91
C VAL A 37 -6.50 -14.76 13.48
N ARG A 38 -5.53 -13.92 13.89
CA ARG A 38 -4.12 -14.16 13.54
C ARG A 38 -3.54 -15.45 14.10
N ARG A 39 -3.86 -15.77 15.36
CA ARG A 39 -3.34 -16.96 16.05
C ARG A 39 -3.88 -18.24 15.41
N THR A 40 -5.16 -18.25 15.05
CA THR A 40 -5.82 -19.43 14.49
C THR A 40 -5.64 -19.55 12.97
N GLY A 41 -5.36 -18.45 12.28
CA GLY A 41 -5.45 -18.39 10.82
C GLY A 41 -6.89 -18.45 10.29
N LEU A 42 -7.87 -18.63 11.18
CA LEU A 42 -9.28 -18.63 10.84
C LEU A 42 -9.75 -17.19 10.74
N LEU A 43 -10.35 -16.88 9.62
CA LEU A 43 -11.07 -15.64 9.40
C LEU A 43 -12.48 -16.11 9.04
N PRO A 44 -13.48 -16.06 9.93
CA PRO A 44 -14.88 -16.27 9.56
C PRO A 44 -15.49 -15.00 8.94
N ALA A 45 -16.63 -15.13 8.27
CA ALA A 45 -17.45 -13.97 7.91
C ALA A 45 -18.17 -13.49 9.19
N ILE A 46 -17.73 -12.37 9.75
CA ILE A 46 -18.21 -11.85 11.03
C ILE A 46 -19.24 -10.76 10.80
N GLY A 47 -20.40 -10.88 11.45
CA GLY A 47 -21.37 -9.80 11.56
C GLY A 47 -21.78 -9.55 13.02
N PHE A 48 -21.91 -8.28 13.36
CA PHE A 48 -22.33 -7.83 14.67
C PHE A 48 -23.82 -7.51 14.65
N ILE A 49 -24.59 -8.04 15.59
CA ILE A 49 -26.02 -7.70 15.75
C ILE A 49 -26.15 -6.91 17.05
N THR A 50 -26.22 -5.60 16.90
CA THR A 50 -26.31 -4.66 18.02
C THR A 50 -26.97 -3.35 17.58
N ALA A 51 -27.70 -2.70 18.48
CA ALA A 51 -28.45 -1.47 18.25
C ALA A 51 -28.67 -0.72 19.59
N SER A 52 -29.27 0.47 19.57
CA SER A 52 -29.56 1.20 20.83
C SER A 52 -30.62 0.54 21.70
N SER A 53 -31.44 -0.36 21.15
CA SER A 53 -32.42 -1.15 21.90
C SER A 53 -32.47 -2.60 21.43
N ILE A 54 -33.03 -3.49 22.25
CA ILE A 54 -33.21 -4.91 21.91
C ILE A 54 -34.14 -5.07 20.71
N GLU A 55 -35.20 -4.26 20.61
CA GLU A 55 -36.16 -4.28 19.51
C GLU A 55 -35.47 -3.93 18.20
N LYS A 56 -34.66 -2.87 18.19
CA LYS A 56 -33.87 -2.48 17.01
C LYS A 56 -32.83 -3.54 16.64
N ALA A 57 -32.22 -4.21 17.62
CA ALA A 57 -31.28 -5.30 17.36
C ALA A 57 -31.99 -6.52 16.73
N ARG A 58 -33.20 -6.86 17.20
CA ARG A 58 -34.06 -7.90 16.58
C ARG A 58 -34.51 -7.52 15.17
N GLN A 59 -34.82 -6.25 14.94
CA GLN A 59 -35.10 -5.74 13.59
C GLN A 59 -33.86 -5.90 12.70
N LEU A 60 -32.68 -5.47 13.15
CA LEU A 60 -31.44 -5.62 12.40
C LEU A 60 -31.19 -7.08 11.97
N SER A 61 -31.45 -8.06 12.85
CA SER A 61 -31.27 -9.48 12.53
C SER A 61 -32.32 -10.07 11.58
N SER A 62 -33.44 -9.39 11.37
CA SER A 62 -34.55 -9.86 10.52
C SER A 62 -34.68 -9.08 9.21
N ARG A 63 -33.98 -7.96 9.06
CA ARG A 63 -34.00 -7.15 7.84
C ARG A 63 -33.41 -7.92 6.66
N THR A 64 -34.04 -7.76 5.52
CA THR A 64 -33.51 -8.16 4.22
C THR A 64 -33.03 -6.92 3.48
N VAL A 65 -32.15 -7.08 2.50
CA VAL A 65 -31.69 -5.95 1.70
C VAL A 65 -32.81 -5.49 0.78
N TRP A 66 -33.09 -4.18 0.76
CA TRP A 66 -33.98 -3.59 -0.24
C TRP A 66 -33.37 -3.74 -1.64
N ARG A 67 -34.03 -4.46 -2.54
CA ARG A 67 -33.45 -4.82 -3.86
C ARG A 67 -33.84 -3.88 -5.00
N ASP A 68 -34.92 -3.12 -4.84
CA ASP A 68 -35.52 -2.32 -5.93
C ASP A 68 -34.96 -0.89 -6.02
N GLY A 69 -34.09 -0.49 -5.10
CA GLY A 69 -33.46 0.84 -5.09
C GLY A 69 -32.21 0.93 -5.97
N GLY A 70 -31.88 2.15 -6.39
CA GLY A 70 -30.63 2.45 -7.12
C GLY A 70 -29.38 2.33 -6.25
N TRP A 71 -28.24 2.83 -6.75
CA TRP A 71 -27.02 2.96 -5.95
C TRP A 71 -26.52 4.40 -5.96
N ALA A 72 -25.77 4.77 -4.92
CA ALA A 72 -25.06 6.05 -4.88
C ALA A 72 -23.63 5.87 -4.34
N MET A 73 -22.68 6.58 -4.94
CA MET A 73 -21.29 6.64 -4.47
C MET A 73 -20.96 8.07 -4.08
N ALA A 74 -20.72 8.29 -2.79
CA ALA A 74 -20.31 9.58 -2.25
C ALA A 74 -18.78 9.61 -2.06
N TYR A 75 -18.15 10.65 -2.58
CA TYR A 75 -16.73 10.92 -2.46
C TYR A 75 -16.56 12.22 -1.68
N GLY A 76 -15.98 12.14 -0.47
CA GLY A 76 -15.50 13.32 0.23
C GLY A 76 -14.24 13.88 -0.42
N THR A 77 -13.90 15.12 -0.08
CA THR A 77 -12.68 15.79 -0.53
C THR A 77 -11.47 14.96 -0.14
N TRP A 78 -10.75 14.48 -1.16
CA TRP A 78 -9.58 13.63 -1.01
C TRP A 78 -8.57 13.93 -2.14
N ASN A 79 -7.32 14.23 -1.78
CA ASN A 79 -6.21 14.45 -2.72
C ASN A 79 -6.55 15.35 -3.92
N GLY A 80 -7.21 16.50 -3.68
CA GLY A 80 -7.52 17.48 -4.72
C GLY A 80 -8.72 17.12 -5.61
N ARG A 81 -9.57 16.17 -5.19
CA ARG A 81 -10.90 15.97 -5.78
C ARG A 81 -11.95 16.70 -4.95
N ASP A 82 -12.89 17.34 -5.63
CA ASP A 82 -14.05 17.96 -4.99
C ASP A 82 -15.00 16.90 -4.44
N ALA A 83 -15.70 17.28 -3.37
CA ALA A 83 -16.72 16.44 -2.77
C ALA A 83 -17.90 16.26 -3.74
N MET A 84 -18.19 15.02 -4.12
CA MET A 84 -19.15 14.69 -5.17
C MET A 84 -19.93 13.43 -4.80
N ILE A 85 -21.16 13.33 -5.29
CA ILE A 85 -21.96 12.11 -5.23
C ILE A 85 -22.45 11.73 -6.63
N GLU A 86 -22.33 10.44 -6.96
CA GLU A 86 -22.75 9.84 -8.21
C GLU A 86 -23.91 8.88 -7.98
N PHE A 87 -24.97 9.01 -8.78
CA PHE A 87 -26.16 8.17 -8.72
C PHE A 87 -26.22 7.21 -9.90
N GLY A 88 -26.58 5.97 -9.60
CA GLY A 88 -26.53 4.83 -10.50
C GLY A 88 -27.70 4.60 -11.45
N GLN A 89 -28.61 5.56 -11.57
CA GLN A 89 -29.73 5.45 -12.50
C GLN A 89 -29.26 5.71 -13.95
N ALA A 90 -29.97 5.17 -14.94
CA ALA A 90 -29.63 5.30 -16.35
C ALA A 90 -29.39 6.78 -16.71
N GLY A 91 -28.15 7.12 -17.08
CA GLY A 91 -27.72 8.50 -17.36
C GLY A 91 -26.80 9.15 -16.31
N GLY A 92 -26.53 8.49 -15.18
CA GLY A 92 -25.46 8.84 -14.23
C GLY A 92 -25.46 10.30 -13.76
N ARG A 93 -26.33 10.64 -12.80
CA ARG A 93 -26.34 12.01 -12.23
C ARG A 93 -25.15 12.19 -11.29
N LYS A 94 -24.36 13.24 -11.52
CA LYS A 94 -23.29 13.70 -10.61
C LYS A 94 -23.67 15.07 -10.04
N GLU A 95 -23.47 15.25 -8.75
CA GLU A 95 -23.72 16.52 -8.07
C GLU A 95 -22.74 16.71 -6.90
N SER A 96 -22.68 17.94 -6.38
CA SER A 96 -21.86 18.24 -5.21
C SER A 96 -22.35 17.48 -3.98
N LEU A 97 -21.41 16.91 -3.23
CA LEU A 97 -21.71 16.20 -1.98
C LEU A 97 -21.92 17.21 -0.86
N ASN A 98 -23.14 17.24 -0.33
CA ASN A 98 -23.56 18.04 0.81
C ASN A 98 -24.60 17.25 1.64
N PRO A 99 -24.98 17.71 2.84
CA PRO A 99 -25.90 16.95 3.69
C PRO A 99 -27.25 16.63 3.04
N LEU A 100 -27.76 17.52 2.18
CA LEU A 100 -29.03 17.32 1.49
C LEU A 100 -28.91 16.27 0.38
N SER A 101 -27.89 16.36 -0.47
CA SER A 101 -27.65 15.38 -1.55
C SER A 101 -27.34 14.00 -0.98
N PHE A 102 -26.56 13.91 0.10
CA PHE A 102 -26.28 12.66 0.77
C PHE A 102 -27.53 12.07 1.43
N ARG A 103 -28.33 12.87 2.15
CA ARG A 103 -29.59 12.41 2.74
C ARG A 103 -30.56 11.88 1.69
N ARG A 104 -30.65 12.57 0.56
CA ARG A 104 -31.45 12.11 -0.59
C ARG A 104 -30.93 10.77 -1.12
N ALA A 105 -29.62 10.62 -1.28
CA ALA A 105 -29.03 9.35 -1.71
C ALA A 105 -29.36 8.20 -0.76
N LEU A 106 -29.33 8.44 0.56
CA LEU A 106 -29.73 7.44 1.56
C LEU A 106 -31.19 7.00 1.43
N ILE A 107 -32.09 7.92 1.06
CA ILE A 107 -33.52 7.63 0.91
C ILE A 107 -33.83 6.91 -0.41
N GLU A 108 -33.20 7.34 -1.51
CA GLU A 108 -33.55 6.90 -2.88
C GLU A 108 -32.85 5.61 -3.33
N ASN A 109 -31.78 5.18 -2.65
CA ASN A 109 -30.92 4.11 -3.14
C ASN A 109 -30.84 2.94 -2.16
N SER A 110 -30.79 1.73 -2.69
CA SER A 110 -30.62 0.50 -1.91
C SER A 110 -29.20 0.30 -1.39
N TYR A 111 -28.21 0.88 -2.06
CA TYR A 111 -26.81 0.77 -1.70
C TYR A 111 -26.10 2.12 -1.82
N VAL A 112 -25.54 2.59 -0.70
CA VAL A 112 -24.76 3.82 -0.66
C VAL A 112 -23.35 3.54 -0.16
N THR A 113 -22.34 4.00 -0.91
CA THR A 113 -20.94 3.99 -0.48
C THR A 113 -20.49 5.40 -0.13
N PHE A 114 -19.57 5.49 0.83
CA PHE A 114 -18.89 6.73 1.19
C PHE A 114 -17.38 6.50 1.21
N GLU A 115 -16.64 7.24 0.38
CA GLU A 115 -15.18 7.25 0.29
C GLU A 115 -14.65 8.62 0.74
N GLY A 116 -13.91 8.68 1.84
CA GLY A 116 -13.37 9.96 2.32
C GLY A 116 -12.95 9.94 3.77
N HIS A 117 -12.78 11.13 4.34
CA HIS A 117 -12.47 11.28 5.77
C HIS A 117 -13.72 11.08 6.64
N GLY A 118 -13.49 10.63 7.87
CA GLY A 118 -14.56 10.31 8.79
C GLY A 118 -14.05 10.16 10.21
N GLY A 119 -15.00 10.11 11.12
CA GLY A 119 -14.77 9.85 12.53
C GLY A 119 -15.89 8.98 13.09
N GLN A 120 -15.85 8.79 14.41
CA GLN A 120 -16.81 7.94 15.10
C GLN A 120 -18.26 8.39 14.91
N SER A 121 -18.51 9.70 14.81
CA SER A 121 -19.84 10.29 14.73
C SER A 121 -20.14 11.02 13.42
N TYR A 122 -19.23 10.98 12.43
CA TYR A 122 -19.44 11.76 11.21
C TYR A 122 -18.73 11.20 9.98
N PHE A 123 -19.28 11.58 8.81
CA PHE A 123 -18.60 11.59 7.53
C PHE A 123 -18.18 13.02 7.19
N ARG A 124 -16.93 13.23 6.75
CA ARG A 124 -16.44 14.55 6.37
C ARG A 124 -16.47 14.67 4.86
N PHE A 125 -17.29 15.61 4.38
CA PHE A 125 -17.42 15.88 2.96
C PHE A 125 -16.33 16.81 2.48
N ASP A 126 -16.01 17.86 3.24
CA ASP A 126 -14.91 18.78 2.96
C ASP A 126 -14.35 19.37 4.28
N ALA A 127 -13.52 20.42 4.21
CA ALA A 127 -12.93 21.05 5.40
C ALA A 127 -13.96 21.67 6.35
N ALA A 128 -15.10 22.16 5.83
CA ALA A 128 -16.15 22.85 6.57
C ALA A 128 -17.41 21.98 6.77
N THR A 129 -17.63 20.97 5.93
CA THR A 129 -18.88 20.22 5.87
C THR A 129 -18.73 18.80 6.41
N THR A 130 -19.60 18.44 7.35
CA THR A 130 -19.73 17.07 7.88
C THR A 130 -21.19 16.61 7.85
N PHE A 131 -21.38 15.29 7.77
CA PHE A 131 -22.66 14.62 7.96
C PHE A 131 -22.60 13.78 9.24
N GLN A 132 -23.43 14.13 10.20
CA GLN A 132 -23.42 13.62 11.57
C GLN A 132 -24.52 12.58 11.81
N GLU A 133 -24.44 11.90 12.95
CA GLU A 133 -25.37 10.86 13.36
C GLU A 133 -26.81 11.35 13.49
N SER A 134 -27.01 12.61 13.90
CA SER A 134 -28.32 13.24 14.02
C SER A 134 -29.00 13.54 12.68
N GLN A 135 -28.24 13.49 11.57
CA GLN A 135 -28.72 13.81 10.23
C GLN A 135 -29.14 12.57 9.43
N VAL A 136 -28.93 11.37 9.99
CA VAL A 136 -29.34 10.11 9.36
C VAL A 136 -30.88 10.08 9.29
N PRO A 137 -31.49 10.04 8.10
CA PRO A 137 -32.95 9.97 7.95
C PRO A 137 -33.44 8.57 8.34
N PRO A 138 -34.76 8.35 8.50
CA PRO A 138 -35.33 7.01 8.46
C PRO A 138 -35.01 6.27 7.15
N LEU A 139 -34.80 4.96 7.24
CA LEU A 139 -34.20 4.12 6.20
C LEU A 139 -35.03 2.87 5.91
N ASN A 140 -34.92 2.38 4.67
CA ASN A 140 -35.68 1.27 4.11
C ASN A 140 -34.78 0.06 3.88
N SER A 141 -33.99 -0.34 4.88
CA SER A 141 -33.10 -1.52 4.79
C SER A 141 -32.04 -1.46 3.67
N GLN A 142 -31.46 -0.27 3.47
CA GLN A 142 -30.30 -0.06 2.59
C GLN A 142 -29.04 -0.79 3.11
N LEU A 143 -28.08 -1.00 2.21
CA LEU A 143 -26.70 -1.31 2.53
C LEU A 143 -25.86 -0.03 2.57
N ILE A 144 -25.04 0.13 3.59
CA ILE A 144 -24.07 1.22 3.70
C ILE A 144 -22.66 0.67 3.76
N SER A 145 -21.77 1.22 2.92
CA SER A 145 -20.34 0.92 2.97
C SER A 145 -19.51 2.19 3.11
N ALA A 146 -18.88 2.35 4.27
CA ALA A 146 -18.03 3.49 4.58
C ALA A 146 -16.55 3.09 4.51
N TYR A 147 -15.87 3.61 3.50
CA TYR A 147 -14.43 3.48 3.32
C TYR A 147 -13.73 4.68 3.98
N SER A 148 -13.88 4.75 5.31
CA SER A 148 -13.50 5.92 6.10
C SER A 148 -13.07 5.57 7.52
N CYS A 149 -12.27 6.45 8.14
CA CYS A 149 -11.62 6.21 9.42
C CYS A 149 -12.62 6.14 10.58
N ASN A 150 -12.50 5.10 11.42
CA ASN A 150 -13.18 4.98 12.73
C ASN A 150 -14.72 5.01 12.71
N THR A 151 -15.35 4.91 11.54
CA THR A 151 -16.81 5.07 11.42
C THR A 151 -17.59 3.85 11.93
N PHE A 152 -16.92 2.69 12.10
CA PHE A 152 -17.54 1.46 12.58
C PHE A 152 -17.71 1.37 14.10
N ARG A 153 -17.10 2.27 14.87
CA ARG A 153 -17.02 2.17 16.34
C ARG A 153 -18.39 2.40 16.98
N PHE A 154 -19.28 1.41 16.92
CA PHE A 154 -20.66 1.49 17.39
C PHE A 154 -20.77 1.54 18.93
N TRP A 155 -19.71 1.19 19.65
CA TRP A 155 -19.62 1.26 21.11
C TRP A 155 -19.30 2.66 21.65
N THR A 156 -19.10 3.65 20.78
CA THR A 156 -18.86 5.03 21.19
C THR A 156 -20.15 5.84 21.16
N ARG A 157 -20.29 6.79 22.09
CA ARG A 157 -21.42 7.72 22.13
C ARG A 157 -21.48 8.52 20.82
N GLY A 158 -22.70 8.66 20.27
CA GLY A 158 -22.92 9.39 19.01
C GLY A 158 -22.41 8.65 17.77
N SER A 159 -22.25 7.32 17.82
CA SER A 159 -21.71 6.56 16.69
C SER A 159 -22.58 6.70 15.44
N ILE A 160 -21.94 7.05 14.32
CA ILE A 160 -22.59 7.14 13.01
C ILE A 160 -23.09 5.76 12.55
N ALA A 161 -22.33 4.67 12.77
CA ALA A 161 -22.74 3.31 12.42
C ALA A 161 -24.01 2.88 13.19
N LEU A 162 -24.08 3.21 14.49
CA LEU A 162 -25.23 2.88 15.31
C LEU A 162 -26.47 3.68 14.88
N ALA A 163 -26.30 4.97 14.52
CA ALA A 163 -27.39 5.78 13.99
C ALA A 163 -27.97 5.22 12.69
N PHE A 164 -27.12 4.74 11.77
CA PHE A 164 -27.58 4.06 10.56
C PHE A 164 -28.43 2.81 10.89
N VAL A 165 -27.96 1.94 11.78
CA VAL A 165 -28.71 0.75 12.21
C VAL A 165 -30.05 1.11 12.83
N ASP A 166 -30.02 2.08 13.75
CA ASP A 166 -31.19 2.53 14.47
C ASP A 166 -32.25 3.14 13.56
N GLN A 167 -31.83 3.77 12.46
CA GLN A 167 -32.71 4.39 11.48
C GLN A 167 -33.24 3.42 10.42
N GLY A 168 -32.68 2.21 10.30
CA GLY A 168 -33.30 1.19 9.46
C GLY A 168 -32.41 0.49 8.45
N VAL A 169 -31.07 0.67 8.42
CA VAL A 169 -30.23 -0.06 7.45
C VAL A 169 -30.32 -1.58 7.64
N ALA A 170 -30.15 -2.34 6.56
CA ALA A 170 -29.98 -3.79 6.63
C ALA A 170 -28.58 -4.15 7.13
N ALA A 171 -27.57 -3.42 6.67
CA ALA A 171 -26.21 -3.58 7.15
C ALA A 171 -25.38 -2.30 6.95
N TYR A 172 -24.42 -2.10 7.84
CA TYR A 172 -23.41 -1.07 7.78
C TYR A 172 -22.02 -1.71 7.81
N SER A 173 -21.15 -1.35 6.87
CA SER A 173 -19.75 -1.78 6.86
C SER A 173 -18.82 -0.58 6.95
N GLY A 174 -17.75 -0.71 7.73
CA GLY A 174 -16.84 0.40 7.97
C GLY A 174 -15.57 -0.02 8.70
N TYR A 175 -14.67 0.93 8.92
CA TYR A 175 -13.45 0.67 9.67
C TYR A 175 -13.56 1.01 11.15
N ALA A 176 -13.09 0.11 12.00
CA ALA A 176 -12.95 0.33 13.44
C ALA A 176 -11.78 1.29 13.75
N TYR A 177 -10.72 1.25 12.94
CA TYR A 177 -9.52 2.08 13.10
C TYR A 177 -9.18 2.77 11.78
N SER A 178 -8.36 3.82 11.80
CA SER A 178 -7.96 4.52 10.57
C SER A 178 -7.25 3.57 9.58
N PRO A 179 -7.79 3.31 8.38
CA PRO A 179 -7.07 2.54 7.37
C PRO A 179 -5.93 3.38 6.77
N MET A 180 -4.90 2.70 6.25
CA MET A 180 -3.95 3.37 5.36
C MET A 180 -4.62 3.55 3.99
N PRO A 181 -4.54 4.75 3.38
CA PRO A 181 -5.18 4.99 2.08
C PRO A 181 -4.66 4.05 1.00
N GLY A 182 -5.56 3.56 0.14
CA GLY A 182 -5.20 2.73 -1.01
C GLY A 182 -5.18 1.22 -0.76
N TYR A 183 -5.44 0.75 0.46
CA TYR A 183 -5.45 -0.68 0.81
C TYR A 183 -6.86 -1.28 0.82
N GLN A 184 -7.70 -0.81 -0.09
CA GLN A 184 -9.04 -1.32 -0.33
C GLN A 184 -9.40 -1.20 -1.81
N MET A 185 -10.19 -2.13 -2.32
CA MET A 185 -10.72 -2.01 -3.68
C MET A 185 -11.87 -1.01 -3.66
N THR A 186 -11.67 0.16 -4.28
CA THR A 186 -12.59 1.30 -4.26
C THR A 186 -13.04 1.68 -5.68
N GLY A 187 -13.99 2.60 -5.80
CA GLY A 187 -14.50 3.05 -7.11
C GLY A 187 -15.42 2.04 -7.82
N GLY A 188 -16.01 1.12 -7.06
CA GLY A 188 -17.00 0.17 -7.55
C GLY A 188 -17.96 -0.24 -6.44
N LEU A 189 -18.91 -1.12 -6.76
CA LEU A 189 -20.07 -1.42 -5.91
C LEU A 189 -20.15 -2.92 -5.58
N PRO A 190 -19.17 -3.47 -4.86
CA PRO A 190 -19.02 -4.92 -4.71
C PRO A 190 -20.24 -5.61 -4.08
N PHE A 191 -20.95 -4.97 -3.14
CA PHE A 191 -22.10 -5.59 -2.49
C PHE A 191 -23.26 -5.89 -3.44
N ARG A 192 -23.45 -5.11 -4.51
CA ARG A 192 -24.55 -5.33 -5.48
C ARG A 192 -24.42 -6.65 -6.24
N HIS A 193 -23.22 -7.23 -6.22
CA HIS A 193 -22.90 -8.49 -6.89
C HIS A 193 -22.88 -9.69 -5.94
N THR A 194 -23.23 -9.53 -4.66
CA THR A 194 -23.25 -10.65 -3.69
C THR A 194 -24.45 -11.57 -3.90
N TRP A 195 -24.27 -12.87 -3.65
CA TRP A 195 -25.30 -13.92 -3.74
C TRP A 195 -25.11 -14.95 -2.61
N PRO A 196 -25.98 -15.96 -2.42
CA PRO A 196 -25.85 -16.91 -1.31
C PRO A 196 -24.48 -17.63 -1.24
N GLY A 197 -23.83 -17.86 -2.38
CA GLY A 197 -22.50 -18.47 -2.44
C GLY A 197 -21.35 -17.51 -2.09
N PHE A 198 -21.61 -16.19 -2.07
CA PHE A 198 -20.66 -15.12 -1.77
C PHE A 198 -21.40 -13.93 -1.13
N THR A 199 -21.59 -13.99 0.19
CA THR A 199 -22.39 -13.03 0.96
C THR A 199 -21.65 -11.72 1.25
N ILE A 200 -22.36 -10.69 1.73
CA ILE A 200 -21.72 -9.42 2.11
C ILE A 200 -20.66 -9.61 3.21
N GLY A 201 -20.90 -10.50 4.17
CA GLY A 201 -19.93 -10.80 5.23
C GLY A 201 -18.65 -11.41 4.68
N ARG A 202 -18.76 -12.32 3.70
CA ARG A 202 -17.61 -12.90 2.99
C ARG A 202 -16.83 -11.84 2.21
N LEU A 203 -17.52 -10.84 1.68
CA LEU A 203 -16.88 -9.72 0.98
C LEU A 203 -16.12 -8.81 1.93
N VAL A 204 -16.74 -8.40 3.03
CA VAL A 204 -16.10 -7.62 4.11
C VAL A 204 -14.87 -8.35 4.64
N GLN A 205 -15.01 -9.65 4.86
CA GLN A 205 -13.94 -10.53 5.31
C GLN A 205 -12.76 -10.57 4.32
N LEU A 206 -13.03 -10.72 3.02
CA LEU A 206 -12.01 -10.74 1.97
C LEU A 206 -11.29 -9.39 1.89
N GLN A 207 -12.02 -8.27 1.93
CA GLN A 207 -11.39 -6.95 1.98
C GLN A 207 -10.56 -6.75 3.26
N SER A 208 -11.04 -7.22 4.41
CA SER A 208 -10.29 -7.16 5.68
C SER A 208 -8.99 -7.97 5.61
N ALA A 209 -9.01 -9.14 4.97
CA ALA A 209 -7.81 -9.94 4.71
C ALA A 209 -6.82 -9.19 3.81
N ALA A 210 -7.30 -8.52 2.77
CA ALA A 210 -6.46 -7.72 1.88
C ALA A 210 -5.83 -6.53 2.62
N VAL A 211 -6.59 -5.82 3.46
CA VAL A 211 -6.07 -4.75 4.32
C VAL A 211 -4.96 -5.29 5.24
N MET A 212 -5.12 -6.51 5.78
CA MET A 212 -4.10 -7.15 6.61
C MET A 212 -2.83 -7.54 5.83
N GLN A 213 -2.93 -7.85 4.54
CA GLN A 213 -1.74 -8.04 3.69
C GLN A 213 -1.02 -6.71 3.46
N GLY A 214 -1.77 -5.64 3.22
CA GLY A 214 -1.19 -4.35 2.85
C GLY A 214 -0.65 -3.50 4.00
N CYS A 215 -1.42 -3.37 5.07
CA CYS A 215 -1.14 -2.38 6.11
C CYS A 215 -1.52 -2.74 7.53
N SER A 216 -2.52 -3.59 7.77
CA SER A 216 -3.00 -3.85 9.12
C SER A 216 -2.44 -5.13 9.73
N LYS A 217 -2.34 -5.16 11.05
CA LYS A 217 -1.98 -6.33 11.85
C LYS A 217 -3.22 -7.07 12.36
N ILE A 218 -4.39 -6.48 12.29
CA ILE A 218 -5.67 -7.08 12.68
C ILE A 218 -6.74 -6.72 11.64
N PRO A 219 -7.85 -7.47 11.56
CA PRO A 219 -9.01 -7.06 10.79
C PRO A 219 -9.46 -5.67 11.27
N MET A 220 -9.67 -4.74 10.34
CA MET A 220 -10.12 -3.38 10.66
C MET A 220 -11.44 -3.04 10.01
N TYR A 221 -11.80 -3.71 8.91
CA TYR A 221 -13.04 -3.52 8.18
C TYR A 221 -14.04 -4.59 8.62
N HIS A 222 -15.20 -4.14 9.09
CA HIS A 222 -16.18 -4.97 9.79
C HIS A 222 -17.60 -4.69 9.31
N LEU A 223 -18.53 -5.58 9.69
CA LEU A 223 -19.94 -5.54 9.30
C LEU A 223 -20.86 -5.53 10.52
N LEU A 224 -21.72 -4.53 10.59
CA LEU A 224 -22.80 -4.40 11.57
C LEU A 224 -24.09 -4.76 10.83
N GLY A 225 -24.65 -5.94 11.13
CA GLY A 225 -25.70 -6.62 10.38
C GLY A 225 -25.43 -8.12 10.23
N ASP A 226 -26.35 -8.84 9.59
CA ASP A 226 -26.20 -10.28 9.35
C ASP A 226 -25.17 -10.54 8.22
N PRO A 227 -24.09 -11.30 8.46
CA PRO A 227 -23.04 -11.54 7.46
C PRO A 227 -23.49 -12.43 6.30
N ARG A 228 -24.68 -13.04 6.39
CA ARG A 228 -25.25 -13.93 5.38
C ARG A 228 -26.10 -13.20 4.34
N LEU A 229 -26.36 -11.90 4.53
CA LEU A 229 -27.12 -11.10 3.57
C LEU A 229 -26.43 -11.10 2.20
N CYS A 230 -27.26 -11.03 1.16
CA CYS A 230 -26.84 -10.89 -0.23
C CYS A 230 -27.91 -10.11 -1.01
N VAL A 231 -27.47 -9.46 -2.08
CA VAL A 231 -28.35 -8.63 -2.93
C VAL A 231 -29.01 -9.45 -4.02
N ARG A 232 -28.29 -10.42 -4.59
CA ARG A 232 -28.73 -11.23 -5.72
C ARG A 232 -29.01 -12.67 -5.31
N GLU A 233 -29.75 -13.37 -6.14
CA GLU A 233 -29.99 -14.81 -5.97
C GLU A 233 -28.90 -15.65 -6.65
N THR A 234 -28.31 -15.12 -7.73
CA THR A 234 -27.30 -15.78 -8.56
C THR A 234 -26.06 -14.89 -8.76
N PRO A 235 -24.89 -15.48 -9.03
CA PRO A 235 -23.67 -14.71 -9.33
C PRO A 235 -23.87 -13.78 -10.52
N SER A 236 -23.19 -12.63 -10.52
CA SER A 236 -23.22 -11.70 -11.64
C SER A 236 -22.30 -12.10 -12.81
N TYR A 237 -21.49 -13.15 -12.65
CA TYR A 237 -20.67 -13.73 -13.70
C TYR A 237 -21.25 -15.06 -14.20
N ARG A 238 -20.85 -15.45 -15.41
CA ARG A 238 -21.15 -16.75 -16.03
C ARG A 238 -19.86 -17.49 -16.32
N VAL A 239 -19.77 -18.75 -15.91
CA VAL A 239 -18.67 -19.64 -16.29
C VAL A 239 -18.85 -20.03 -17.76
N LEU A 240 -17.82 -19.78 -18.57
CA LEU A 240 -17.76 -20.12 -19.99
C LEU A 240 -17.04 -21.44 -20.21
N SER A 241 -15.92 -21.66 -19.51
CA SER A 241 -15.21 -22.92 -19.51
C SER A 241 -14.46 -23.12 -18.19
N ASP A 242 -14.28 -24.38 -17.80
CA ASP A 242 -13.48 -24.76 -16.65
C ASP A 242 -12.72 -26.03 -16.98
N ARG A 243 -11.40 -25.90 -17.13
CA ARG A 243 -10.54 -26.98 -17.63
C ARG A 243 -9.42 -27.23 -16.65
N ILE A 244 -9.32 -28.47 -16.19
CA ILE A 244 -8.20 -28.95 -15.38
C ILE A 244 -7.23 -29.69 -16.31
N ARG A 245 -5.96 -29.29 -16.30
CA ARG A 245 -4.87 -29.94 -17.04
C ARG A 245 -3.74 -30.25 -16.06
N SER A 246 -3.62 -31.52 -15.67
CA SER A 246 -2.62 -31.97 -14.70
C SER A 246 -2.72 -31.19 -13.37
N ARG A 247 -1.83 -30.23 -13.14
CA ARG A 247 -1.73 -29.41 -11.90
C ARG A 247 -2.23 -27.97 -12.05
N ASP A 248 -2.74 -27.62 -13.23
CA ASP A 248 -3.27 -26.30 -13.50
C ASP A 248 -4.77 -26.37 -13.80
N ARG A 249 -5.49 -25.31 -13.45
CA ARG A 249 -6.89 -25.12 -13.83
C ARG A 249 -7.06 -23.77 -14.49
N VAL A 250 -7.80 -23.74 -15.57
CA VAL A 250 -8.14 -22.52 -16.29
C VAL A 250 -9.65 -22.36 -16.27
N VAL A 251 -10.11 -21.27 -15.66
CA VAL A 251 -11.51 -20.89 -15.58
C VAL A 251 -11.71 -19.64 -16.43
N GLU A 252 -12.55 -19.77 -17.45
CA GLU A 252 -12.97 -18.65 -18.30
C GLU A 252 -14.38 -18.22 -17.88
N LEU A 253 -14.56 -16.93 -17.66
CA LEU A 253 -15.80 -16.34 -17.16
C LEU A 253 -16.20 -15.16 -18.04
N ALA A 254 -17.47 -14.78 -18.04
CA ALA A 254 -17.94 -13.46 -18.46
C ALA A 254 -18.51 -12.73 -17.25
N ALA A 255 -18.08 -11.49 -17.01
CA ALA A 255 -18.54 -10.69 -15.86
C ALA A 255 -18.85 -9.23 -16.27
N PRO A 256 -19.69 -8.51 -15.50
CA PRO A 256 -19.96 -7.10 -15.72
C PRO A 256 -18.74 -6.22 -15.41
N ALA A 257 -18.77 -4.98 -15.91
CA ALA A 257 -17.79 -3.96 -15.56
C ALA A 257 -18.07 -3.45 -14.13
N ASP A 258 -17.25 -3.88 -13.17
CA ASP A 258 -17.27 -3.44 -11.76
C ASP A 258 -16.17 -4.16 -10.95
N ILE A 259 -16.20 -3.97 -9.62
CA ILE A 259 -15.65 -4.88 -8.65
C ILE A 259 -16.57 -6.10 -8.48
N VAL A 260 -16.15 -7.26 -8.96
CA VAL A 260 -16.96 -8.49 -9.01
C VAL A 260 -16.41 -9.55 -8.04
N PRO A 261 -17.22 -10.04 -7.09
CA PRO A 261 -16.91 -11.22 -6.29
C PRO A 261 -17.06 -12.49 -7.14
N ILE A 262 -16.09 -13.39 -7.04
CA ILE A 262 -16.06 -14.67 -7.77
C ILE A 262 -15.76 -15.79 -6.79
N ARG A 263 -16.50 -16.89 -6.90
CA ARG A 263 -16.22 -18.14 -6.20
C ARG A 263 -15.79 -19.21 -7.21
N ILE A 264 -14.69 -19.90 -6.90
CA ILE A 264 -14.19 -21.05 -7.65
C ILE A 264 -14.22 -22.27 -6.72
N ASP A 265 -15.18 -23.17 -6.97
CA ASP A 265 -15.35 -24.37 -6.18
C ASP A 265 -14.12 -25.27 -6.23
N GLY A 266 -13.62 -25.73 -5.09
CA GLY A 266 -12.39 -26.54 -5.03
C GLY A 266 -11.11 -25.76 -5.39
N GLY A 267 -11.19 -24.43 -5.54
CA GLY A 267 -10.07 -23.58 -5.93
C GLY A 267 -9.03 -23.35 -4.84
N ALA A 268 -9.35 -23.63 -3.56
CA ALA A 268 -8.45 -23.32 -2.44
C ALA A 268 -7.14 -24.12 -2.46
N ARG A 269 -7.12 -25.27 -3.15
CA ARG A 269 -5.95 -26.15 -3.27
C ARG A 269 -4.78 -25.53 -4.03
N TYR A 270 -5.08 -24.58 -4.92
CA TYR A 270 -4.07 -23.95 -5.77
C TYR A 270 -3.31 -22.87 -4.99
N GLU A 271 -1.98 -22.90 -5.09
CA GLU A 271 -1.11 -21.94 -4.43
C GLU A 271 -1.19 -20.58 -5.11
N THR A 272 -1.23 -20.55 -6.44
CA THR A 272 -1.09 -19.34 -7.25
C THR A 272 -2.31 -19.12 -8.12
N ILE A 273 -2.77 -17.87 -8.19
CA ILE A 273 -3.86 -17.40 -9.04
C ILE A 273 -3.33 -16.27 -9.91
N GLU A 274 -3.53 -16.37 -11.20
CA GLU A 274 -3.25 -15.32 -12.18
C GLU A 274 -4.53 -14.97 -12.93
N VAL A 275 -4.88 -13.70 -12.93
CA VAL A 275 -6.00 -13.16 -13.71
C VAL A 275 -5.42 -12.30 -14.81
N GLN A 276 -5.71 -12.67 -16.06
CA GLN A 276 -5.16 -11.98 -17.23
C GLN A 276 -5.49 -10.48 -17.18
N GLY A 277 -4.46 -9.64 -17.25
CA GLY A 277 -4.60 -8.18 -17.18
C GLY A 277 -4.70 -7.58 -15.77
N MET A 278 -4.84 -8.39 -14.72
CA MET A 278 -4.95 -7.93 -13.33
C MET A 278 -3.76 -8.33 -12.45
N GLY A 279 -3.00 -9.34 -12.85
CA GLY A 279 -1.79 -9.78 -12.17
C GLY A 279 -1.94 -11.14 -11.50
N ARG A 280 -1.08 -11.40 -10.52
CA ARG A 280 -0.92 -12.71 -9.88
C ARG A 280 -0.82 -12.57 -8.36
N VAL A 281 -1.55 -13.41 -7.63
CA VAL A 281 -1.53 -13.52 -6.16
C VAL A 281 -1.31 -14.98 -5.75
N TRP A 282 -0.76 -15.23 -4.56
CA TRP A 282 -0.55 -16.59 -4.04
C TRP A 282 -0.92 -16.71 -2.55
N SER A 283 -1.04 -17.94 -2.03
CA SER A 283 -1.60 -18.19 -0.69
C SER A 283 -0.85 -17.52 0.46
N ARG A 284 0.45 -17.27 0.27
CA ARG A 284 1.34 -16.62 1.24
C ARG A 284 1.87 -15.28 0.72
N ASP A 285 1.11 -14.63 -0.16
CA ASP A 285 1.47 -13.32 -0.67
C ASP A 285 1.43 -12.30 0.47
N PRO A 286 2.59 -11.73 0.87
CA PRO A 286 2.63 -10.75 1.93
C PRO A 286 2.22 -9.36 1.43
N PHE A 287 1.89 -9.19 0.15
CA PHE A 287 1.64 -7.91 -0.47
C PHE A 287 0.21 -7.79 -0.98
N TYR A 288 -0.38 -6.62 -0.71
CA TYR A 288 -1.68 -6.25 -1.23
C TYR A 288 -1.68 -6.15 -2.77
N ASN A 289 -2.82 -6.48 -3.37
CA ASN A 289 -3.12 -6.19 -4.77
C ASN A 289 -4.52 -5.55 -4.88
N ALA A 290 -4.56 -4.37 -5.49
CA ALA A 290 -5.68 -3.46 -5.62
C ALA A 290 -6.69 -3.89 -6.69
N ARG A 291 -6.32 -4.85 -7.54
CA ARG A 291 -7.12 -5.34 -8.66
C ARG A 291 -7.57 -6.79 -8.49
N LEU A 292 -6.87 -7.55 -7.64
CA LEU A 292 -7.10 -8.96 -7.40
C LEU A 292 -6.85 -9.27 -5.93
N GLN A 293 -7.90 -9.62 -5.20
CA GLN A 293 -7.82 -10.06 -3.81
C GLN A 293 -8.31 -11.51 -3.72
N ARG A 294 -7.76 -12.29 -2.78
CA ARG A 294 -8.11 -13.70 -2.60
C ARG A 294 -8.37 -14.06 -1.15
N LEU A 295 -9.18 -15.07 -0.96
CA LEU A 295 -9.39 -15.73 0.32
C LEU A 295 -9.75 -17.21 0.09
N ASN A 296 -9.09 -18.10 0.82
CA ASN A 296 -9.46 -19.51 0.84
C ASN A 296 -10.44 -19.75 1.99
N VAL A 297 -11.55 -20.43 1.73
CA VAL A 297 -12.53 -20.82 2.75
C VAL A 297 -12.95 -22.26 2.50
N GLY A 298 -12.64 -23.14 3.45
CA GLY A 298 -12.80 -24.58 3.24
C GLY A 298 -12.06 -25.03 1.98
N HIS A 299 -12.78 -25.67 1.05
CA HIS A 299 -12.23 -26.12 -0.23
C HIS A 299 -12.28 -25.05 -1.34
N ASP A 300 -12.96 -23.93 -1.11
CA ASP A 300 -13.30 -22.97 -2.16
C ASP A 300 -12.39 -21.75 -2.12
N LEU A 301 -12.16 -21.20 -3.32
CA LEU A 301 -11.43 -19.95 -3.50
C LEU A 301 -12.42 -18.82 -3.76
N TYR A 302 -12.31 -17.78 -2.95
CA TYR A 302 -13.04 -16.54 -3.09
C TYR A 302 -12.10 -15.47 -3.65
N LEU A 303 -12.52 -14.82 -4.72
CA LEU A 303 -11.80 -13.73 -5.37
C LEU A 303 -12.65 -12.47 -5.39
N LEU A 304 -12.00 -11.32 -5.29
CA LEU A 304 -12.59 -10.03 -5.61
C LEU A 304 -11.72 -9.39 -6.69
N ILE A 305 -12.33 -9.04 -7.82
CA ILE A 305 -11.61 -8.52 -8.98
C ILE A 305 -12.19 -7.20 -9.45
N GLN A 306 -11.35 -6.27 -9.89
CA GLN A 306 -11.80 -5.04 -10.56
C GLN A 306 -11.72 -5.23 -12.07
N HIS A 307 -12.87 -5.38 -12.75
CA HIS A 307 -12.96 -5.74 -14.17
C HIS A 307 -13.64 -4.67 -15.02
N GLY A 308 -13.19 -4.55 -16.28
CA GLY A 308 -13.77 -3.64 -17.28
C GLY A 308 -15.00 -4.19 -18.01
N GLY A 309 -15.45 -5.40 -17.66
CA GLY A 309 -16.56 -6.10 -18.31
C GLY A 309 -16.10 -7.05 -19.42
N GLY A 310 -16.92 -8.05 -19.71
CA GLY A 310 -16.64 -9.05 -20.74
C GLY A 310 -15.87 -10.27 -20.21
N PRO A 311 -15.10 -10.97 -21.07
CA PRO A 311 -14.44 -12.22 -20.70
C PRO A 311 -13.26 -12.01 -19.74
N ILE A 312 -13.06 -12.97 -18.84
CA ILE A 312 -11.96 -13.05 -17.88
C ILE A 312 -11.37 -14.46 -17.94
N THR A 313 -10.05 -14.54 -17.94
CA THR A 313 -9.32 -15.80 -17.83
C THR A 313 -8.60 -15.85 -16.49
N ILE A 314 -8.94 -16.85 -15.68
CA ILE A 314 -8.32 -17.13 -14.38
C ILE A 314 -7.52 -18.42 -14.49
N ARG A 315 -6.22 -18.34 -14.24
CA ARG A 315 -5.32 -19.49 -14.18
C ARG A 315 -4.98 -19.78 -12.73
N LEU A 316 -5.19 -21.02 -12.32
CA LEU A 316 -4.84 -21.53 -11.00
C LEU A 316 -3.73 -22.55 -11.17
N SER A 317 -2.68 -22.46 -10.35
CA SER A 317 -1.54 -23.38 -10.37
C SER A 317 -1.13 -23.80 -8.96
N ASP A 318 -0.69 -25.05 -8.82
CA ASP A 318 -0.28 -25.62 -7.54
C ASP A 318 1.08 -25.09 -7.03
N LYS A 319 1.85 -24.38 -7.86
CA LYS A 319 3.19 -23.90 -7.51
C LYS A 319 3.38 -22.41 -7.76
N HIS A 320 3.93 -21.72 -6.77
CA HIS A 320 4.43 -20.35 -6.94
C HIS A 320 5.94 -20.32 -7.23
N PRO A 321 6.40 -19.67 -8.33
CA PRO A 321 7.82 -19.51 -8.57
C PRO A 321 8.44 -18.53 -7.58
N VAL A 322 9.44 -18.96 -6.80
CA VAL A 322 10.11 -18.11 -5.79
C VAL A 322 10.72 -16.85 -6.40
N SER A 323 11.25 -16.93 -7.62
CA SER A 323 11.78 -15.78 -8.35
C SER A 323 10.71 -14.71 -8.62
N ALA A 324 9.45 -15.12 -8.82
CA ALA A 324 8.34 -14.18 -9.03
C ALA A 324 8.06 -13.36 -7.75
N THR A 325 8.26 -13.93 -6.55
CA THR A 325 8.17 -13.19 -5.29
C THR A 325 9.22 -12.09 -5.21
N ALA A 326 10.49 -12.43 -5.50
CA ALA A 326 11.59 -11.46 -5.42
C ALA A 326 11.41 -10.33 -6.44
N ILE A 327 11.07 -10.67 -7.69
CA ILE A 327 10.80 -9.70 -8.76
C ILE A 327 9.63 -8.79 -8.36
N ARG A 328 8.52 -9.36 -7.87
CA ARG A 328 7.38 -8.55 -7.43
C ARG A 328 7.75 -7.63 -6.28
N ALA A 329 8.48 -8.11 -5.27
CA ALA A 329 8.89 -7.28 -4.15
C ALA A 329 9.76 -6.08 -4.59
N VAL A 330 10.71 -6.30 -5.51
CA VAL A 330 11.54 -5.23 -6.07
C VAL A 330 10.69 -4.26 -6.89
N LEU A 331 9.87 -4.75 -7.82
CA LEU A 331 9.01 -3.89 -8.65
C LEU A 331 8.04 -3.08 -7.81
N SER A 332 7.37 -3.70 -6.83
CA SER A 332 6.48 -3.03 -5.88
C SER A 332 7.24 -1.99 -5.04
N GLY A 333 8.45 -2.30 -4.59
CA GLY A 333 9.28 -1.35 -3.85
C GLY A 333 9.70 -0.15 -4.68
N VAL A 334 10.03 -0.37 -5.97
CA VAL A 334 10.33 0.72 -6.92
C VAL A 334 9.06 1.51 -7.25
N ASP A 335 7.92 0.86 -7.48
CA ASP A 335 6.63 1.52 -7.70
C ASP A 335 6.28 2.46 -6.53
N LEU A 336 6.51 2.02 -5.28
CA LEU A 336 6.29 2.86 -4.10
C LEU A 336 7.15 4.12 -4.12
N ASN A 337 8.45 3.96 -4.35
CA ASN A 337 9.43 5.05 -4.27
C ASN A 337 9.40 5.99 -5.49
N VAL A 338 9.05 5.49 -6.67
CA VAL A 338 9.10 6.27 -7.93
C VAL A 338 7.72 6.82 -8.31
N ILE A 339 6.64 6.07 -8.07
CA ILE A 339 5.30 6.41 -8.56
C ILE A 339 4.38 6.81 -7.41
N VAL A 340 4.36 6.10 -6.29
CA VAL A 340 3.32 6.30 -5.27
C VAL A 340 3.60 7.50 -4.38
N TYR A 341 4.74 7.53 -3.69
CA TYR A 341 5.00 8.55 -2.66
C TYR A 341 5.39 9.92 -3.21
N PRO A 342 6.26 10.05 -4.22
CA PRO A 342 6.60 11.37 -4.74
C PRO A 342 5.39 12.14 -5.29
N ASN A 343 4.40 11.43 -5.85
CA ASN A 343 3.15 12.03 -6.35
C ASN A 343 2.19 12.46 -5.23
N SER A 344 2.46 12.11 -3.97
CA SER A 344 1.63 12.49 -2.82
C SER A 344 2.12 13.73 -2.08
N ASP A 345 3.37 14.16 -2.29
CA ASP A 345 3.95 15.33 -1.63
C ASP A 345 4.98 16.03 -2.55
N LEU A 346 4.52 17.05 -3.28
CA LEU A 346 5.37 17.86 -4.14
C LEU A 346 6.37 18.72 -3.34
N THR A 347 6.05 19.09 -2.11
CA THR A 347 6.91 19.94 -1.27
C THR A 347 8.21 19.21 -0.94
N SER A 348 8.13 17.95 -0.51
CA SER A 348 9.33 17.13 -0.29
C SER A 348 10.14 16.94 -1.57
N THR A 349 9.46 16.79 -2.73
CA THR A 349 10.12 16.65 -4.04
C THR A 349 10.94 17.90 -4.39
N PHE A 350 10.38 19.10 -4.23
CA PHE A 350 11.11 20.35 -4.50
C PHE A 350 12.21 20.61 -3.49
N ALA A 351 12.01 20.29 -2.21
CA ALA A 351 13.05 20.39 -1.19
C ALA A 351 14.27 19.51 -1.55
N MET A 352 14.03 18.28 -2.03
CA MET A 352 15.12 17.40 -2.50
C MET A 352 15.86 17.96 -3.71
N ILE A 353 15.15 18.54 -4.69
CA ILE A 353 15.78 19.20 -5.84
C ILE A 353 16.69 20.34 -5.37
N ALA A 354 16.18 21.21 -4.48
CA ALA A 354 16.94 22.34 -3.97
C ALA A 354 18.20 21.89 -3.20
N LEU A 355 18.06 20.89 -2.33
CA LEU A 355 19.19 20.30 -1.59
C LEU A 355 20.22 19.68 -2.53
N GLY A 356 19.77 18.95 -3.56
CA GLY A 356 20.66 18.32 -4.53
C GLY A 356 21.44 19.35 -5.35
N ILE A 357 20.79 20.40 -5.86
CA ILE A 357 21.45 21.49 -6.60
C ILE A 357 22.43 22.23 -5.69
N GLY A 358 22.00 22.66 -4.50
CA GLY A 358 22.84 23.40 -3.56
C GLY A 358 24.08 22.59 -3.14
N GLY A 359 23.90 21.30 -2.84
CA GLY A 359 24.98 20.39 -2.52
C GLY A 359 25.96 20.18 -3.69
N PHE A 360 25.44 20.00 -4.90
CA PHE A 360 26.25 19.85 -6.11
C PHE A 360 27.12 21.09 -6.34
N VAL A 361 26.52 22.29 -6.33
CA VAL A 361 27.23 23.57 -6.52
C VAL A 361 28.30 23.77 -5.44
N PHE A 362 27.96 23.53 -4.17
CA PHE A 362 28.90 23.66 -3.06
C PHE A 362 30.14 22.77 -3.25
N VAL A 363 29.95 21.49 -3.62
CA VAL A 363 31.07 20.57 -3.86
C VAL A 363 31.88 20.96 -5.08
N ALA A 364 31.23 21.33 -6.18
CA ALA A 364 31.89 21.78 -7.40
C ALA A 364 32.79 23.00 -7.14
N VAL A 365 32.30 23.98 -6.37
CA VAL A 365 33.05 25.19 -6.00
C VAL A 365 34.20 24.86 -5.04
N ARG A 366 33.95 24.06 -4.00
CA ARG A 366 34.93 23.79 -2.94
C ARG A 366 36.04 22.84 -3.37
N ARG A 367 35.74 21.87 -4.23
CA ARG A 367 36.72 20.83 -4.64
C ARG A 367 37.29 21.06 -6.03
N ARG A 368 36.66 21.92 -6.85
CA ARG A 368 37.05 22.19 -8.24
C ARG A 368 37.40 20.91 -9.01
N PRO A 369 36.50 19.90 -9.01
CA PRO A 369 36.75 18.66 -9.72
C PRO A 369 36.91 18.93 -11.22
N GLY A 370 37.70 18.10 -11.91
CA GLY A 370 37.91 18.22 -13.35
C GLY A 370 36.59 18.14 -14.13
N ARG A 371 36.55 18.80 -15.30
CA ARG A 371 35.37 18.86 -16.17
C ARG A 371 34.78 17.47 -16.48
N THR A 372 35.63 16.47 -16.70
CA THR A 372 35.21 15.09 -16.95
C THR A 372 34.39 14.53 -15.78
N VAL A 373 34.82 14.77 -14.53
CA VAL A 373 34.11 14.31 -13.33
C VAL A 373 32.75 15.01 -13.18
N VAL A 374 32.70 16.32 -13.42
CA VAL A 374 31.45 17.10 -13.37
C VAL A 374 30.47 16.59 -14.42
N MET A 375 30.92 16.42 -15.67
CA MET A 375 30.07 15.93 -16.76
C MET A 375 29.60 14.49 -16.53
N ALA A 376 30.46 13.62 -16.00
CA ALA A 376 30.11 12.25 -15.65
C ALA A 376 29.02 12.20 -14.56
N ALA A 377 29.11 13.08 -13.55
CA ALA A 377 28.10 13.19 -12.50
C ALA A 377 26.76 13.69 -13.06
N ILE A 378 26.76 14.73 -13.91
CA ILE A 378 25.55 15.24 -14.57
C ILE A 378 24.93 14.15 -15.45
N PHE A 379 25.73 13.45 -16.25
CA PHE A 379 25.27 12.37 -17.10
C PHE A 379 24.62 11.23 -16.30
N LEU A 380 25.24 10.80 -15.19
CA LEU A 380 24.63 9.81 -14.30
C LEU A 380 23.30 10.29 -13.74
N GLY A 381 23.20 11.54 -13.29
CA GLY A 381 21.94 12.11 -12.81
C GLY A 381 20.85 12.14 -13.89
N ALA A 382 21.20 12.57 -15.10
CA ALA A 382 20.30 12.58 -16.25
C ALA A 382 19.85 11.16 -16.62
N ALA A 383 20.76 10.19 -16.64
CA ALA A 383 20.45 8.79 -16.94
C ALA A 383 19.46 8.20 -15.92
N PHE A 384 19.65 8.47 -14.63
CA PHE A 384 18.72 8.02 -13.58
C PHE A 384 17.36 8.73 -13.66
N ALA A 385 17.32 10.02 -13.99
CA ALA A 385 16.07 10.74 -14.22
C ALA A 385 15.28 10.15 -15.40
N VAL A 386 15.96 9.93 -16.53
CA VAL A 386 15.36 9.33 -17.74
C VAL A 386 14.88 7.91 -17.45
N ALA A 387 15.68 7.10 -16.76
CA ALA A 387 15.29 5.74 -16.36
C ALA A 387 14.07 5.75 -15.43
N GLY A 388 14.03 6.64 -14.44
CA GLY A 388 12.87 6.82 -13.55
C GLY A 388 11.61 7.25 -14.30
N PHE A 389 11.74 8.20 -15.24
CA PHE A 389 10.65 8.67 -16.09
C PHE A 389 10.12 7.55 -17.00
N ALA A 390 11.02 6.81 -17.67
CA ALA A 390 10.66 5.70 -18.54
C ALA A 390 9.99 4.57 -17.75
N TYR A 391 10.53 4.24 -16.58
CA TYR A 391 9.94 3.27 -15.67
C TYR A 391 8.52 3.68 -15.26
N ALA A 392 8.34 4.91 -14.76
CA ALA A 392 7.04 5.41 -14.33
C ALA A 392 6.02 5.41 -15.48
N SER A 393 6.43 5.82 -16.69
CA SER A 393 5.56 5.85 -17.88
C SER A 393 5.04 4.45 -18.25
N VAL A 394 5.90 3.44 -18.19
CA VAL A 394 5.52 2.04 -18.49
C VAL A 394 4.71 1.42 -17.35
N ARG A 395 5.03 1.75 -16.10
CA ARG A 395 4.49 1.06 -14.92
C ARG A 395 3.25 1.69 -14.31
N ILE A 396 2.94 2.96 -14.55
CA ILE A 396 1.84 3.67 -13.86
C ILE A 396 0.48 2.97 -14.00
N GLY A 397 0.19 2.40 -15.17
CA GLY A 397 -1.03 1.63 -15.43
C GLY A 397 -1.00 0.18 -14.91
N LEU A 398 0.13 -0.27 -14.39
CA LEU A 398 0.37 -1.64 -13.90
C LEU A 398 0.67 -1.69 -12.40
N VAL A 399 0.67 -0.54 -11.71
CA VAL A 399 0.79 -0.49 -10.24
C VAL A 399 -0.46 -1.12 -9.64
N ASP A 400 -0.25 -2.16 -8.84
CA ASP A 400 -1.30 -2.96 -8.21
C ASP A 400 -1.23 -2.90 -6.67
N ILE A 401 -0.17 -2.38 -6.08
CA ILE A 401 0.02 -2.35 -4.61
C ILE A 401 -0.85 -1.34 -3.85
N VAL A 402 -1.63 -0.51 -4.54
CA VAL A 402 -2.48 0.55 -3.97
C VAL A 402 -3.60 0.91 -4.95
N SER A 403 -4.81 1.19 -4.46
CA SER A 403 -6.00 1.47 -5.29
C SER A 403 -6.20 2.94 -5.67
N THR A 404 -5.47 3.86 -5.04
CA THR A 404 -5.66 5.30 -5.34
C THR A 404 -5.17 5.63 -6.75
N SER A 405 -5.96 6.40 -7.49
CA SER A 405 -5.60 6.88 -8.83
C SER A 405 -4.25 7.58 -8.84
N ARG A 406 -3.42 7.27 -9.84
CA ARG A 406 -2.10 7.90 -10.03
C ARG A 406 -2.16 8.80 -11.25
N ARG A 407 -1.72 10.05 -11.07
CA ARG A 407 -1.44 10.95 -12.19
C ARG A 407 0.04 10.93 -12.43
N PHE A 408 0.44 10.88 -13.69
CA PHE A 408 1.84 10.99 -14.05
C PHE A 408 2.31 12.41 -13.77
N GLN A 409 3.45 12.54 -13.07
CA GLN A 409 4.14 13.81 -12.89
C GLN A 409 5.62 13.58 -13.17
N ALA A 410 6.27 14.51 -13.89
CA ALA A 410 7.67 14.37 -14.27
C ALA A 410 8.63 14.69 -13.11
N TRP A 411 8.25 15.59 -12.20
CA TRP A 411 9.11 16.07 -11.10
C TRP A 411 9.60 14.96 -10.14
N PRO A 412 8.76 13.97 -9.76
CA PRO A 412 9.20 12.76 -9.09
C PRO A 412 10.42 12.04 -9.68
N ALA A 413 10.60 12.07 -11.01
CA ALA A 413 11.75 11.46 -11.66
C ALA A 413 12.98 12.37 -11.66
N VAL A 414 12.77 13.70 -11.70
CA VAL A 414 13.85 14.71 -11.69
C VAL A 414 14.57 14.73 -10.33
N ALA A 415 13.83 14.68 -9.22
CA ALA A 415 14.44 14.80 -7.89
C ALA A 415 15.49 13.72 -7.59
N PRO A 416 15.23 12.41 -7.79
CA PRO A 416 16.26 11.37 -7.66
C PRO A 416 17.42 11.55 -8.63
N GLY A 417 17.17 12.06 -9.85
CA GLY A 417 18.24 12.34 -10.83
C GLY A 417 19.20 13.44 -10.36
N VAL A 418 18.66 14.54 -9.83
CA VAL A 418 19.47 15.63 -9.24
C VAL A 418 20.27 15.13 -8.04
N MET A 419 19.63 14.37 -7.14
CA MET A 419 20.34 13.76 -6.00
C MET A 419 21.41 12.76 -6.44
N THR A 420 21.15 12.02 -7.52
CA THR A 420 22.14 11.12 -8.13
C THR A 420 23.33 11.88 -8.69
N ALA A 421 23.11 13.01 -9.39
CA ALA A 421 24.21 13.86 -9.86
C ALA A 421 25.05 14.39 -8.68
N PHE A 422 24.39 14.85 -7.61
CA PHE A 422 25.09 15.31 -6.40
C PHE A 422 25.91 14.19 -5.75
N GLY A 423 25.31 13.03 -5.50
CA GLY A 423 26.03 11.88 -4.94
C GLY A 423 27.17 11.42 -5.84
N ALA A 424 26.96 11.34 -7.17
CA ALA A 424 28.00 10.96 -8.11
C ALA A 424 29.18 11.93 -8.10
N LEU A 425 28.93 13.24 -8.01
CA LEU A 425 29.98 14.25 -7.90
C LEU A 425 30.83 14.01 -6.63
N VAL A 426 30.19 13.77 -5.48
CA VAL A 426 30.89 13.46 -4.23
C VAL A 426 31.69 12.16 -4.36
N PHE A 427 31.10 11.11 -4.94
CA PHE A 427 31.74 9.80 -5.09
C PHE A 427 32.99 9.86 -5.97
N LEU A 428 32.94 10.62 -7.06
CA LEU A 428 34.01 10.73 -8.04
C LEU A 428 35.09 11.75 -7.62
N ALA A 429 34.70 12.86 -6.99
CA ALA A 429 35.62 13.91 -6.57
C ALA A 429 36.43 13.56 -5.31
N TYR A 430 35.95 12.64 -4.47
CA TYR A 430 36.61 12.27 -3.21
C TYR A 430 37.18 10.84 -3.24
N ARG A 431 38.38 10.68 -2.67
CA ARG A 431 39.08 9.37 -2.67
C ARG A 431 38.73 8.48 -1.48
N SER A 432 38.29 9.03 -0.35
CA SER A 432 38.11 8.27 0.89
C SER A 432 36.88 7.36 0.88
N ASN A 433 36.96 6.19 1.51
CA ASN A 433 35.80 5.28 1.61
C ASN A 433 34.61 5.93 2.35
N ARG A 434 34.88 6.76 3.36
CA ARG A 434 33.83 7.52 4.09
C ARG A 434 33.04 8.42 3.16
N SER A 435 33.71 9.17 2.27
CA SER A 435 33.03 10.05 1.31
C SER A 435 32.16 9.29 0.30
N ARG A 436 32.57 8.07 -0.06
CA ARG A 436 31.77 7.19 -0.94
C ARG A 436 30.50 6.69 -0.25
N VAL A 437 30.59 6.34 1.03
CA VAL A 437 29.40 5.98 1.84
C VAL A 437 28.46 7.18 1.93
N VAL A 438 28.97 8.38 2.20
CA VAL A 438 28.16 9.61 2.21
C VAL A 438 27.51 9.87 0.85
N ALA A 439 28.26 9.72 -0.25
CA ALA A 439 27.73 9.89 -1.61
C ALA A 439 26.55 8.95 -1.90
N VAL A 440 26.67 7.69 -1.50
CA VAL A 440 25.60 6.68 -1.63
C VAL A 440 24.39 7.03 -0.77
N ALA A 441 24.61 7.45 0.48
CA ALA A 441 23.53 7.86 1.36
C ALA A 441 22.77 9.07 0.80
N VAL A 442 23.50 10.08 0.30
CA VAL A 442 22.94 11.31 -0.27
C VAL A 442 22.18 11.02 -1.56
N SER A 443 22.73 10.25 -2.51
CA SER A 443 22.01 9.92 -3.75
C SER A 443 20.74 9.13 -3.46
N GLY A 444 20.79 8.25 -2.46
CA GLY A 444 19.67 7.45 -2.02
C GLY A 444 18.61 8.20 -1.20
N LEU A 445 18.80 9.47 -0.82
CA LEU A 445 17.84 10.20 0.04
C LEU A 445 16.42 10.23 -0.53
N GLY A 446 16.26 10.26 -1.85
CA GLY A 446 14.96 10.19 -2.51
C GLY A 446 14.19 8.89 -2.25
N PHE A 447 14.88 7.81 -1.91
CA PHE A 447 14.29 6.50 -1.60
C PHE A 447 14.35 6.19 -0.10
N TRP A 448 15.46 6.52 0.56
CA TRP A 448 15.64 6.32 2.00
C TRP A 448 14.76 7.26 2.83
N GLY A 449 14.52 8.48 2.38
CA GLY A 449 13.65 9.45 3.07
C GLY A 449 12.23 8.91 3.27
N PRO A 450 11.50 8.56 2.20
CA PRO A 450 10.20 7.91 2.32
C PRO A 450 10.25 6.62 3.13
N THR A 451 11.27 5.78 2.93
CA THR A 451 11.44 4.52 3.67
C THR A 451 11.50 4.76 5.19
N ILE A 452 12.38 5.67 5.63
CA ILE A 452 12.57 6.00 7.05
C ILE A 452 11.29 6.61 7.60
N LEU A 453 10.68 7.57 6.89
CA LEU A 453 9.45 8.22 7.31
C LEU A 453 8.32 7.21 7.52
N TRP A 454 8.13 6.26 6.60
CA TRP A 454 7.10 5.24 6.71
C TRP A 454 7.36 4.23 7.83
N ILE A 455 8.59 3.72 7.95
CA ILE A 455 8.93 2.77 9.03
C ILE A 455 8.79 3.45 10.39
N ALA A 456 9.33 4.67 10.55
CA ALA A 456 9.24 5.43 11.79
C ALA A 456 7.80 5.85 12.10
N GLY A 457 7.03 6.26 11.09
CA GLY A 457 5.61 6.60 11.22
C GLY A 457 4.79 5.41 11.69
N ILE A 458 4.91 4.26 11.02
CA ILE A 458 4.24 3.01 11.41
C ILE A 458 4.66 2.60 12.83
N ALA A 459 5.96 2.65 13.16
CA ALA A 459 6.44 2.34 14.50
C ALA A 459 5.84 3.27 15.56
N THR A 460 5.79 4.57 15.29
CA THR A 460 5.21 5.58 16.19
C THR A 460 3.72 5.32 16.40
N PHE A 461 2.96 5.12 15.32
CA PHE A 461 1.54 4.79 15.42
C PHE A 461 1.29 3.49 16.16
N ASN A 462 2.13 2.47 15.96
CA ASN A 462 2.02 1.21 16.67
C ASN A 462 2.34 1.36 18.17
N LEU A 463 3.32 2.18 18.56
CA LEU A 463 3.60 2.48 19.96
C LEU A 463 2.42 3.21 20.62
N ILE A 464 1.84 4.20 19.93
CA ILE A 464 0.65 4.91 20.41
C ILE A 464 -0.55 3.97 20.51
N ALA A 465 -0.77 3.11 19.51
CA ALA A 465 -1.86 2.13 19.52
C ALA A 465 -1.68 1.11 20.64
N ASP A 466 -0.47 0.60 20.85
CA ASP A 466 -0.17 -0.33 21.94
C ASP A 466 -0.44 0.31 23.30
N ALA A 467 -0.04 1.57 23.49
CA ALA A 467 -0.32 2.31 24.72
C ALA A 467 -1.83 2.59 24.94
N ARG A 468 -2.61 2.82 23.87
CA ARG A 468 -4.03 3.23 23.98
C ARG A 468 -5.02 2.06 23.99
N ILE A 469 -4.78 1.05 23.17
CA ILE A 469 -5.70 -0.07 22.94
C ILE A 469 -5.04 -1.44 23.17
N GLY A 470 -3.79 -1.44 23.67
CA GLY A 470 -3.10 -2.65 24.12
C GLY A 470 -2.55 -3.52 23.00
N SER A 471 -2.52 -3.07 21.75
CA SER A 471 -1.89 -3.78 20.63
C SER A 471 -1.45 -2.85 19.49
N PRO A 472 -0.34 -3.15 18.80
CA PRO A 472 -0.06 -2.55 17.50
C PRO A 472 -1.13 -2.97 16.48
N ILE A 473 -1.50 -2.03 15.60
CA ILE A 473 -2.59 -2.20 14.64
C ILE A 473 -2.11 -2.21 13.19
N TYR A 474 -0.91 -1.70 12.90
CA TYR A 474 -0.31 -1.69 11.57
C TYR A 474 0.78 -2.76 11.45
N ASN A 475 0.91 -3.33 10.26
CA ASN A 475 2.03 -4.18 9.88
C ASN A 475 3.15 -3.33 9.24
N TYR A 476 4.29 -3.95 8.95
CA TYR A 476 5.45 -3.26 8.35
C TYR A 476 5.64 -3.58 6.85
N ALA A 477 4.65 -4.18 6.18
CA ALA A 477 4.80 -4.65 4.80
C ALA A 477 5.19 -3.51 3.84
N GLN A 478 4.58 -2.34 3.98
CA GLN A 478 4.93 -1.15 3.18
C GLN A 478 6.34 -0.65 3.45
N GLY A 479 6.72 -0.53 4.73
CA GLY A 479 8.06 -0.13 5.13
C GLY A 479 9.13 -1.10 4.60
N LEU A 480 8.80 -2.39 4.54
CA LEU A 480 9.67 -3.39 3.94
C LEU A 480 9.79 -3.24 2.42
N LEU A 481 8.67 -3.01 1.71
CA LEU A 481 8.71 -2.77 0.26
C LEU A 481 9.50 -1.52 -0.10
N THR A 482 9.31 -0.41 0.63
CA THR A 482 10.10 0.81 0.38
C THR A 482 11.58 0.59 0.62
N LEU A 483 11.92 -0.13 1.69
CA LEU A 483 13.29 -0.53 2.00
C LEU A 483 13.92 -1.37 0.88
N ILE A 484 13.19 -2.35 0.34
CA ILE A 484 13.65 -3.15 -0.81
C ILE A 484 13.92 -2.24 -2.02
N GLY A 485 13.02 -1.29 -2.32
CA GLY A 485 13.22 -0.31 -3.38
C GLY A 485 14.45 0.57 -3.15
N ALA A 486 14.67 1.04 -1.92
CA ALA A 486 15.83 1.85 -1.56
C ALA A 486 17.15 1.10 -1.67
N ILE A 487 17.17 -0.18 -1.26
CA ILE A 487 18.33 -1.07 -1.43
C ILE A 487 18.63 -1.28 -2.91
N ALA A 488 17.61 -1.58 -3.73
CA ALA A 488 17.77 -1.78 -5.16
C ALA A 488 18.35 -0.53 -5.85
N PHE A 489 17.80 0.65 -5.55
CA PHE A 489 18.33 1.92 -6.06
C PHE A 489 19.79 2.15 -5.64
N THR A 490 20.08 1.96 -4.35
CA THR A 490 21.43 2.15 -3.78
C THR A 490 22.46 1.25 -4.46
N ALA A 491 22.11 -0.02 -4.68
CA ALA A 491 22.98 -0.99 -5.37
C ALA A 491 23.24 -0.58 -6.82
N CYS A 492 22.20 -0.15 -7.55
CA CYS A 492 22.32 0.34 -8.93
C CYS A 492 23.22 1.58 -9.02
N PHE A 493 23.02 2.55 -8.13
CA PHE A 493 23.83 3.78 -8.07
C PHE A 493 25.30 3.47 -7.78
N ALA A 494 25.58 2.71 -6.72
CA ALA A 494 26.95 2.38 -6.32
C ALA A 494 27.70 1.65 -7.45
N SER A 495 27.03 0.69 -8.10
CA SER A 495 27.59 -0.05 -9.24
C SER A 495 27.90 0.87 -10.42
N SER A 496 26.98 1.79 -10.74
CA SER A 496 27.16 2.77 -11.82
C SER A 496 28.35 3.69 -11.57
N CYS A 497 28.50 4.20 -10.34
CA CYS A 497 29.65 5.04 -9.96
C CYS A 497 30.98 4.29 -10.01
N VAL A 498 31.02 3.00 -9.63
CA VAL A 498 32.22 2.17 -9.74
C VAL A 498 32.63 1.99 -11.20
N ILE A 499 31.68 1.74 -12.10
CA ILE A 499 31.92 1.59 -13.53
C ILE A 499 32.44 2.91 -14.12
N VAL A 500 31.74 4.03 -13.89
CA VAL A 500 32.11 5.35 -14.41
C VAL A 500 33.48 5.78 -13.89
N ARG A 501 33.78 5.54 -12.61
CA ARG A 501 35.10 5.86 -12.06
C ARG A 501 36.23 5.11 -12.76
N ARG A 502 36.03 3.83 -13.09
CA ARG A 502 37.02 3.04 -13.83
C ARG A 502 37.25 3.61 -15.24
N MET A 503 36.21 4.16 -15.87
CA MET A 503 36.32 4.81 -17.18
C MET A 503 37.07 6.14 -17.08
N VAL A 504 36.70 7.01 -16.13
CA VAL A 504 37.36 8.31 -15.93
C VAL A 504 38.84 8.15 -15.60
N ASN A 505 39.19 7.24 -14.69
CA ASN A 505 40.60 6.99 -14.33
C ASN A 505 41.43 6.44 -15.51
N ARG A 506 40.81 5.69 -16.44
CA ARG A 506 41.52 5.18 -17.62
C ARG A 506 41.88 6.30 -18.59
N GLU A 507 40.99 7.27 -18.78
CA GLU A 507 41.26 8.43 -19.63
C GLU A 507 42.37 9.31 -19.06
N ASP A 508 42.36 9.54 -17.74
CA ASP A 508 43.41 10.33 -17.09
C ASP A 508 44.78 9.65 -17.23
N ASN A 509 44.85 8.33 -17.03
CA ASN A 509 46.08 7.57 -17.24
C ASN A 509 46.52 7.52 -18.71
N ALA A 510 45.58 7.55 -19.67
CA ALA A 510 45.90 7.54 -21.11
C ALA A 510 46.35 8.91 -21.64
N ARG A 511 46.00 10.01 -20.96
CA ARG A 511 46.44 11.38 -21.29
C ARG A 511 47.81 11.72 -20.73
N ASP A 512 48.34 10.90 -19.82
CA ASP A 512 49.68 11.06 -19.24
C ASP A 512 50.62 9.86 -19.59
N PRO A 513 50.84 9.52 -20.88
CA PRO A 513 51.75 8.45 -21.27
C PRO A 513 53.23 8.81 -21.05
N ALA A 514 53.53 10.08 -20.72
CA ALA A 514 54.89 10.58 -20.55
C ALA A 514 55.48 10.32 -19.15
N GLY A 515 54.70 9.77 -18.22
CA GLY A 515 55.15 9.38 -16.88
C GLY A 515 55.67 7.94 -16.76
N ILE A 516 55.99 7.27 -17.87
CA ILE A 516 56.84 6.07 -17.80
C ILE A 516 58.23 6.57 -17.38
N GLU A 517 58.51 6.38 -16.09
CA GLU A 517 59.81 6.55 -15.48
C GLU A 517 60.93 6.10 -16.43
N VAL A 518 61.73 7.08 -16.86
CA VAL A 518 63.14 6.85 -17.16
C VAL A 518 63.82 6.56 -15.81
N SER A 519 63.56 5.38 -15.26
CA SER A 519 64.28 4.79 -14.14
C SER A 519 65.25 3.77 -14.72
N SER A 520 66.34 4.26 -15.33
CA SER A 520 67.56 3.49 -15.60
C SER A 520 68.62 4.40 -16.24
N ARG A 521 69.17 5.35 -15.47
CA ARG A 521 70.44 6.01 -15.81
C ARG A 521 70.98 6.74 -14.59
N ASP A 522 71.40 5.99 -13.57
CA ASP A 522 72.35 6.45 -12.52
C ASP A 522 72.95 5.23 -11.77
N GLU A 523 73.28 4.16 -12.51
CA GLU A 523 74.25 3.16 -12.06
C GLU A 523 75.44 3.20 -13.02
N LEU A 524 76.27 4.23 -12.87
CA LEU A 524 77.66 4.26 -13.33
C LEU A 524 78.27 5.52 -12.70
N LEU A 525 78.97 5.32 -11.58
CA LEU A 525 80.16 6.03 -11.07
C LEU A 525 80.09 6.15 -9.54
N GLY A 526 81.04 5.50 -8.86
CA GLY A 526 81.43 5.90 -7.50
C GLY A 526 81.62 4.78 -6.48
N GLU A 527 82.51 3.84 -6.77
CA GLU A 527 83.22 3.13 -5.70
C GLU A 527 84.10 4.11 -4.90
N GLY A 528 84.11 3.94 -3.57
CA GLY A 528 85.29 4.20 -2.74
C GLY A 528 85.35 5.52 -1.98
N ALA A 529 85.04 5.48 -0.67
CA ALA A 529 86.05 5.67 0.39
C ALA A 529 85.42 5.87 1.79
N VAL A 530 85.60 4.85 2.63
CA VAL A 530 86.11 4.91 4.02
C VAL A 530 85.78 6.16 4.87
N GLY A 531 85.03 5.95 5.95
CA GLY A 531 84.93 6.90 7.06
C GLY A 531 84.22 6.32 8.28
N ARG A 532 84.93 5.49 9.06
CA ARG A 532 84.55 5.05 10.42
C ARG A 532 84.45 6.26 11.35
N GLY A 533 83.46 6.26 12.22
CA GLY A 533 83.36 7.16 13.37
C GLY A 533 82.15 6.86 14.23
N ASP A 534 82.30 5.93 15.17
CA ASP A 534 81.44 5.80 16.34
C ASP A 534 81.45 7.09 17.17
N VAL A 535 80.36 7.38 17.90
CA VAL A 535 80.33 7.73 19.34
C VAL A 535 78.95 8.27 19.75
N ALA A 536 78.34 7.52 20.68
CA ALA A 536 77.58 7.89 21.88
C ALA A 536 76.40 8.88 21.87
N ALA A 537 75.27 8.33 22.36
CA ALA A 537 74.48 8.76 23.52
C ALA A 537 74.17 10.25 23.77
N GLY A 538 72.88 10.54 23.99
CA GLY A 538 72.49 11.73 24.76
C GLY A 538 71.04 12.18 24.64
N SER A 539 70.23 11.85 25.65
CA SER A 539 69.23 12.71 26.30
C SER A 539 68.16 13.49 25.49
N ARG A 540 66.89 13.13 25.77
CA ARG A 540 65.70 14.00 26.03
C ARG A 540 66.03 15.47 26.42
N PRO A 541 65.15 16.49 26.19
CA PRO A 541 63.81 16.49 26.79
C PRO A 541 62.66 17.25 26.12
N ASN A 542 61.49 16.87 26.65
CA ASN A 542 60.23 17.57 26.86
C ASN A 542 60.37 19.07 27.25
N ARG A 543 59.47 19.91 26.72
CA ARG A 543 58.87 21.18 27.21
C ARG A 543 58.40 21.95 25.96
N GLY A 544 57.21 22.55 25.90
CA GLY A 544 56.13 22.77 26.85
C GLY A 544 54.98 23.45 26.10
#